data_AF-A0A562QM50-F1
#
_entry.id   AF-A0A562QM50-F1
#
_cell.length_a   1.000
_cell.length_b   1.000
_cell.length_c   1.000
_cell.angle_alpha   90.00
_cell.angle_beta   90.00
_cell.angle_gamma   90.00
#
_symmetry.space_group_name_H-M   'P 1'
#
loop_
_entity.id
_entity.type
_entity.pdbx_description
1 polymer ?
#
loop_
_entity_poly.entity_id
_entity_poly.type
_entity_poly.pdbx_seq_one_letter_code
_entity_poly.pdbx_strand_id
1 'polypeptide(L)' 'MLDFSWKVFSMTGNLDTYLLMKELERDFGEQFGQDDMEETETLDAPTH' A
#
# COMPACT_ATOMS: atom_id res chain seq x y z
N MET A 1 3.04 1.85 -8.77
CA MET A 1 4.11 1.25 -7.93
C MET A 1 3.71 -0.08 -7.28
N LEU A 2 2.42 -0.44 -7.26
CA LEU A 2 1.90 -1.67 -6.65
C LEU A 2 2.67 -2.96 -7.00
N ASP A 3 3.18 -3.10 -8.21
CA ASP A 3 3.89 -4.31 -8.62
C ASP A 3 5.22 -4.54 -7.89
N PHE A 4 5.91 -3.49 -7.44
CA PHE A 4 7.22 -3.63 -6.81
C PHE A 4 7.09 -4.01 -5.34
N SER A 5 6.32 -3.24 -4.55
CA SER A 5 6.11 -3.49 -3.13
C SER A 5 5.39 -4.84 -2.90
N TRP A 6 4.38 -5.17 -3.72
CA TRP A 6 3.71 -6.46 -3.70
C TRP A 6 4.64 -7.64 -4.05
N LYS A 7 5.53 -7.47 -5.02
CA LYS A 7 6.49 -8.52 -5.41
C LYS A 7 7.51 -8.78 -4.32
N VAL A 8 8.03 -7.74 -3.66
CA VAL A 8 8.95 -7.90 -2.52
C VAL A 8 8.25 -8.63 -1.37
N PHE A 9 7.01 -8.24 -1.05
CA PHE A 9 6.20 -8.94 -0.05
C PHE A 9 5.97 -10.42 -0.42
N SER A 10 5.54 -10.69 -1.66
CA SER A 10 5.27 -12.06 -2.13
C SER A 10 6.52 -12.96 -2.10
N MET A 11 7.71 -12.40 -2.28
CA MET A 11 8.97 -13.15 -2.24
C MET A 11 9.52 -13.35 -0.83
N THR A 12 9.31 -12.38 0.08
CA THR A 12 9.97 -12.35 1.39
C THR A 12 9.02 -12.65 2.55
N GLY A 13 7.72 -12.48 2.36
CA GLY A 13 6.71 -12.50 3.41
C GLY A 13 6.90 -11.42 4.47
N ASN A 14 7.78 -10.44 4.25
CA ASN A 14 8.14 -9.46 5.27
C ASN A 14 7.12 -8.31 5.26
N LEU A 15 6.20 -8.36 6.22
CA LEU A 15 5.12 -7.38 6.36
C LEU A 15 5.64 -5.98 6.70
N ASP A 16 6.63 -5.88 7.60
CA ASP A 16 7.19 -4.59 8.02
C ASP A 16 7.77 -3.82 6.84
N THR A 17 8.48 -4.53 5.95
CA THR A 17 9.07 -3.92 4.75
C THR A 17 7.98 -3.46 3.78
N TYR A 18 6.90 -4.23 3.61
CA TYR A 18 5.77 -3.86 2.76
C TYR A 18 5.07 -2.59 3.27
N LEU A 19 4.80 -2.51 4.57
CA LEU A 19 4.17 -1.33 5.19
C LEU A 19 5.05 -0.09 5.08
N LEU A 20 6.36 -0.23 5.31
CA LEU A 20 7.31 0.86 5.14
C LEU A 20 7.34 1.38 3.69
N MET A 21 7.34 0.47 2.71
CA MET A 21 7.27 0.85 1.29
C MET A 21 5.95 1.55 0.96
N LYS A 22 4.81 1.09 1.47
CA LYS A 22 3.50 1.73 1.26
C LYS A 22 3.42 3.11 1.92
N GLU A 23 4.02 3.30 3.09
CA GLU A 23 4.10 4.60 3.75
C GLU A 23 4.96 5.58 2.95
N LEU A 24 6.13 5.15 2.48
CA LEU A 24 6.95 5.95 1.55
C LEU A 24 6.16 6.29 0.28
N GLU A 25 5.53 5.31 -0.36
CA GLU A 25 4.71 5.51 -1.56
C GLU A 25 3.59 6.54 -1.33
N ARG A 26 2.93 6.51 -0.16
CA ARG A 26 1.93 7.51 0.24
C ARG A 26 2.54 8.91 0.34
N ASP A 27 3.65 9.04 1.06
CA ASP A 27 4.32 10.34 1.27
C ASP A 27 4.85 10.94 -0.06
N PHE A 28 5.26 10.09 -1.00
CA PHE A 28 5.64 10.50 -2.36
C PHE A 28 4.43 10.81 -3.26
N GLY A 29 3.34 10.04 -3.13
CA GLY A 29 2.10 10.22 -3.89
C GLY A 29 1.39 11.54 -3.58
N GLU A 30 1.40 11.98 -2.31
CA GLU A 30 0.86 13.28 -1.90
C GLU A 30 1.64 14.47 -2.49
N GLN A 31 2.95 14.32 -2.74
CA GLN A 31 3.77 15.38 -3.35
C GLN A 31 3.66 15.46 -4.88
N PHE A 32 3.38 14.34 -5.55
CA PHE A 32 3.39 14.26 -7.03
C PHE A 32 2.02 14.00 -7.67
N GLY A 33 0.93 14.00 -6.90
CA GLY A 33 -0.44 13.99 -7.42
C GLY A 33 -0.75 12.75 -8.26
N GLN A 34 -0.32 11.57 -7.79
CA GLN A 34 -0.66 10.31 -8.45
C GLN A 34 -1.90 9.71 -7.78
N ASP A 35 -3.04 9.89 -8.45
CA ASP A 35 -4.40 9.36 -8.22
C ASP A 35 -4.45 7.81 -8.19
N ASP A 36 -3.63 7.17 -7.37
CA ASP A 36 -3.66 5.73 -7.09
C ASP A 36 -3.82 5.49 -5.58
N MET A 37 -4.58 6.34 -4.89
CA MET A 37 -5.05 6.07 -3.53
C MET A 37 -6.25 5.13 -3.62
N GLU A 38 -5.96 3.86 -3.38
CA GLU A 38 -6.83 2.70 -3.49
C GLU A 38 -8.15 2.83 -2.72
N GLU A 39 -9.24 2.42 -3.39
CA GLU A 39 -10.47 1.90 -2.79
C GLU A 39 -10.16 0.58 -2.04
N THR A 40 -9.41 0.65 -0.94
CA THR A 40 -9.15 -0.50 -0.04
C THR A 40 -9.40 -0.19 1.43
N GLU A 41 -9.86 1.01 1.78
CA GLU A 41 -10.28 1.36 3.15
C GLU A 41 -11.75 0.96 3.50
N THR A 42 -12.35 -0.04 2.83
CA THR A 42 -13.74 -0.46 3.14
C THR A 42 -13.94 -1.94 3.49
N LEU A 43 -12.89 -2.76 3.56
CA LEU A 43 -13.05 -4.21 3.76
C LEU A 43 -12.99 -4.73 5.21
N ASP A 44 -13.30 -3.90 6.22
CA ASP A 44 -13.59 -4.43 7.56
C ASP A 44 -14.62 -3.58 8.35
N ALA A 45 -15.76 -3.31 7.73
CA ALA A 45 -16.97 -2.97 8.49
C ALA A 45 -18.22 -3.67 7.95
N PRO A 46 -18.47 -4.95 8.31
CA PRO A 46 -19.81 -5.47 8.40
C PRO A 46 -20.39 -5.15 9.78
N THR A 47 -21.47 -4.38 9.72
CA THR A 47 -22.41 -4.03 10.78
C THR A 47 -23.12 -5.30 11.32
N HIS A 48 -23.13 -5.51 12.64
CA HIS A 48 -24.29 -6.03 13.40
C HIS A 48 -24.13 -5.79 14.91
#